data_AF-A0A7D5BXC8-F1
#
_entry.id   AF-A0A7D5BXC8-F1
#
_cell.length_a   1.000
_cell.length_b   1.000
_cell.length_c   1.000
_cell.angle_alpha   90.00
_cell.angle_beta   90.00
_cell.angle_gamma   90.00
#
_symmetry.space_group_name_H-M   'P 1'
#
loop_
_entity.id
_entity.type
_entity.pdbx_description
1 polymer ?
#
loop_
_entity_poly.entity_id
_entity_poly.type
_entity_poly.pdbx_seq_one_letter_code
_entity_poly.pdbx_strand_id
1 'polypeptide(L)' 'MSPLRKLVDCDGTPRVTLDKGELGMDGVLDDGEIPAKQRMHVQRLGRGVYVVRAVADGTIPDLPEGIR' A
#
# COMPACT_ATOMS: atom_id res chain seq x y z
N MET A 1 -6.16 -7.23 14.70
CA MET A 1 -7.11 -7.07 13.58
C MET A 1 -6.87 -5.67 13.03
N SER A 2 -6.39 -5.53 11.79
CA SER A 2 -6.17 -4.19 11.23
C SER A 2 -7.49 -3.45 11.13
N PRO A 3 -7.54 -2.14 11.43
CA PRO A 3 -8.78 -1.38 11.43
C PRO A 3 -9.37 -1.31 10.02
N LEU A 4 -10.69 -1.44 9.91
CA LEU A 4 -11.39 -1.21 8.64
C LEU A 4 -11.26 0.26 8.24
N ARG A 5 -10.89 0.51 7.00
CA ARG A 5 -10.78 1.85 6.41
C ARG A 5 -11.93 2.08 5.43
N LYS A 6 -12.42 3.31 5.37
CA LYS A 6 -13.49 3.72 4.45
C LYS A 6 -12.89 3.97 3.05
N LEU A 7 -13.61 3.55 2.01
CA LEU A 7 -13.34 4.00 0.65
C LEU A 7 -13.84 5.44 0.50
N VAL A 8 -12.93 6.36 0.15
CA VAL A 8 -13.23 7.79 0.00
C VAL A 8 -13.16 8.14 -1.48
N ASP A 9 -14.20 8.83 -1.97
CA ASP A 9 -14.13 9.47 -3.29
C ASP A 9 -13.28 10.75 -3.18
N CYS A 10 -12.27 10.85 -4.04
CA CYS A 10 -11.42 12.02 -4.18
C CYS A 10 -11.40 12.42 -5.65
N ASP A 11 -12.30 13.32 -6.03
CA ASP A 11 -12.46 13.84 -7.39
C ASP A 11 -12.64 12.73 -8.44
N GLY A 12 -13.51 11.77 -8.15
CA GLY A 12 -13.77 10.61 -9.01
C GLY A 12 -12.73 9.49 -8.89
N THR A 13 -11.70 9.68 -8.06
CA THR A 13 -10.67 8.67 -7.79
C THR A 13 -10.91 8.02 -6.43
N PRO A 14 -11.20 6.71 -6.37
CA PRO A 14 -11.37 6.01 -5.10
C PRO A 14 -10.04 5.90 -4.35
N ARG A 15 -10.01 6.30 -3.08
CA ARG A 15 -8.85 6.23 -2.20
C ARG A 15 -9.15 5.43 -0.93
N VAL A 16 -8.19 4.62 -0.51
CA VAL A 16 -8.10 4.03 0.83
C VAL A 16 -6.79 4.48 1.45
N THR A 17 -6.80 4.79 2.75
CA THR A 17 -5.61 5.24 3.47
C THR A 17 -4.90 4.07 4.13
N LEU A 18 -3.58 4.02 3.98
CA LEU A 18 -2.70 3.14 4.76
C LEU A 18 -2.30 3.85 6.04
N ASP A 19 -2.01 3.09 7.10
CA ASP A 19 -1.59 3.66 8.36
C ASP A 19 -0.14 4.15 8.30
N LYS A 20 0.11 5.41 8.66
CA LYS A 20 1.47 5.99 8.62
C LYS A 20 2.43 5.25 9.57
N GLY A 21 1.95 4.77 10.71
CA GLY A 21 2.75 3.99 11.66
C GLY A 21 3.16 2.64 11.09
N GLU A 22 2.24 1.91 10.46
CA GLU A 22 2.53 0.63 9.78
C GLU A 22 3.54 0.84 8.64
N LEU A 23 3.35 1.87 7.81
CA LEU A 23 4.32 2.22 6.77
C LEU A 23 5.72 2.53 7.32
N GLY A 24 5.80 3.19 8.48
CA GLY A 24 7.07 3.45 9.16
C GLY A 24 7.74 2.17 9.68
N MET A 25 6.96 1.26 10.27
CA MET A 25 7.45 -0.06 10.70
C MET A 25 7.97 -0.90 9.53
N ASP A 26 7.36 -0.75 8.36
CA ASP A 26 7.74 -1.45 7.12
C ASP A 26 8.87 -0.74 6.34
N GLY A 27 9.43 0.37 6.87
CA GLY A 27 10.54 1.09 6.24
C GLY A 27 10.17 1.85 4.95
N VAL A 28 8.88 2.13 4.73
CA VAL A 28 8.40 2.85 3.55
C VAL A 28 8.58 4.37 3.68
N LEU A 29 8.71 4.87 4.91
CA LEU A 29 8.91 6.28 5.20
C LEU A 29 10.39 6.64 5.21
N ASP A 30 10.72 7.86 4.76
CA ASP A 30 12.05 8.45 4.84
C ASP A 30 12.03 9.52 5.94
N ASP A 31 12.81 9.30 7.01
CA ASP A 31 12.80 10.13 8.23
C ASP A 31 11.39 10.40 8.80
N GLY A 32 10.51 9.39 8.74
CA GLY A 32 9.14 9.49 9.22
C GLY A 32 8.19 10.25 8.29
N GLU A 33 8.65 10.65 7.10
CA GLU A 33 7.83 11.28 6.07
C GLU A 33 7.58 10.39 4.86
N ILE A 34 6.47 10.65 4.16
CA ILE A 34 6.14 9.90 2.95
C ILE A 34 7.09 10.39 1.84
N PRO A 35 7.90 9.51 1.23
CA PRO A 35 8.84 9.94 0.20
C PRO A 35 8.08 10.50 -1.02
N ALA A 36 8.49 11.68 -1.51
CA ALA A 36 7.79 12.38 -2.59
C ALA A 36 7.67 11.58 -3.89
N LYS A 37 8.56 10.59 -4.09
CA LYS A 37 8.60 9.72 -5.26
C LYS A 37 8.25 8.26 -4.94
N GLN A 38 7.70 7.97 -3.76
CA GLN A 38 7.31 6.62 -3.41
C GLN A 38 6.29 6.10 -4.42
N ARG A 39 6.63 4.98 -5.09
CA ARG A 39 5.71 4.29 -5.99
C ARG A 39 5.06 3.14 -5.26
N MET A 40 3.77 2.94 -5.50
CA MET A 40 3.02 1.79 -5.02
C MET A 40 2.60 0.95 -6.21
N HIS A 41 2.80 -0.36 -6.10
CA HIS A 41 2.24 -1.32 -7.04
C HIS A 41 0.93 -1.86 -6.48
N VAL A 42 -0.16 -1.71 -7.24
CA VAL A 42 -1.47 -2.25 -6.90
C VAL A 42 -1.75 -3.44 -7.80
N GLN A 43 -1.96 -4.61 -7.22
CA GLN A 43 -2.31 -5.83 -7.94
C GLN A 43 -3.66 -6.36 -7.46
N ARG A 44 -4.52 -6.72 -8.40
CA ARG A 44 -5.77 -7.43 -8.10
C ARG A 44 -5.49 -8.93 -8.03
N LEU A 45 -5.87 -9.56 -6.92
CA LEU A 45 -5.74 -11.01 -6.71
C LEU A 45 -7.06 -11.76 -6.95
N GLY A 46 -8.19 -11.06 -6.81
CA GLY A 46 -9.51 -11.65 -7.01
C GLY A 46 -10.60 -10.58 -7.13
N ARG A 47 -11.87 -10.99 -7.22
CA ARG A 47 -12.99 -10.03 -7.17
C ARG A 47 -13.00 -9.34 -5.80
N GLY A 48 -12.77 -8.03 -5.79
CA GLY A 48 -12.77 -7.21 -4.57
C GLY A 48 -11.53 -7.36 -3.69
N VAL A 49 -10.52 -8.12 -4.12
CA VAL A 49 -9.30 -8.37 -3.34
C VAL A 49 -8.10 -7.77 -4.07
N TYR A 50 -7.40 -6.87 -3.38
CA TYR A 50 -6.25 -6.14 -3.89
C TYR A 50 -5.12 -6.20 -2.87
N VAL A 51 -3.90 -6.29 -3.38
CA VAL A 51 -2.67 -6.10 -2.60
C VAL A 51 -1.99 -4.83 -3.08
N VAL A 52 -1.44 -4.07 -2.13
CA VAL A 52 -0.65 -2.86 -2.39
C VAL A 52 0.75 -3.13 -1.86
N ARG A 53 1.77 -2.90 -2.67
CA ARG A 53 3.17 -3.14 -2.32
C ARG A 53 4.00 -1.91 -2.63
N ALA A 54 4.80 -1.46 -1.66
CA ALA A 54 5.76 -0.38 -1.87
C ALA A 54 6.86 -0.85 -2.81
N VAL A 55 7.12 -0.10 -3.89
CA VAL A 55 8.24 -0.38 -4.78
C VAL A 55 9.52 0.05 -4.08
N ALA A 56 10.47 -0.87 -3.93
CA ALA A 56 11.76 -0.66 -3.27
C ALA A 56 12.89 -0.91 -4.29
N ASP A 57 13.84 0.02 -4.40
CA ASP A 57 14.99 -0.06 -5.30
C ASP A 57 14.62 -0.40 -6.76
N GLY A 58 13.48 0.12 -7.21
CA GLY A 58 12.97 -0.12 -8.57
C GLY A 58 12.30 -1.48 -8.78
N THR A 59 12.24 -2.33 -7.75
CA THR A 59 11.64 -3.66 -7.78
C THR A 59 10.32 -3.71 -7.00
N ILE A 60 9.44 -4.63 -7.38
CA ILE A 60 8.19 -4.88 -6.67
C ILE A 60 8.45 -6.08 -5.73
N PRO A 61 8.26 -5.94 -4.41
CA PRO A 61 8.43 -7.06 -3.48
C PRO A 61 7.55 -8.25 -3.85
N ASP A 62 8.06 -9.47 -3.72
CA ASP A 62 7.27 -10.68 -3.95
C ASP A 62 6.13 -10.83 -2.94
N LEU A 63 5.11 -11.59 -3.32
CA LEU A 63 4.06 -11.97 -2.40
C LEU A 63 4.58 -13.05 -1.43
N PRO A 64 4.18 -13.00 -0.15
CA PRO A 64 4.43 -14.10 0.78
C PRO A 64 3.84 -15.41 0.27
N GLU A 65 4.45 -16.53 0.64
CA GLU A 65 3.93 -17.86 0.29
C GLU A 65 2.46 -18.02 0.73
N GLY A 66 1.64 -18.59 -0.15
CA GLY A 66 0.23 -18.83 0.10
C GLY A 66 -0.71 -17.68 -0.28
N ILE A 67 -0.19 -16.50 -0.61
CA ILE A 67 -0.99 -15.43 -1.24
C ILE A 67 -0.95 -15.61 -2.76
N ARG A 68 -2.13 -15.78 -3.36
CA ARG A 68 -2.35 -15.98 -4.80
C ARG A 68 -3.25 -14.89 -5.38
#